data_AF-A0A0P4UQV8-F1
#
_entry.id   AF-A0A0P4UQV8-F1
#
_cell.length_a   1.000
_cell.length_b   1.000
_cell.length_c   1.000
_cell.angle_alpha   90.00
_cell.angle_beta   90.00
_cell.angle_gamma   90.00
#
_symmetry.space_group_name_H-M   'P 1'
#
loop_
_entity.id
_entity.type
_entity.pdbx_description
1 polymer ?
#
loop_
_entity_poly.entity_id
_entity_poly.type
_entity_poly.pdbx_seq_one_letter_code
_entity_poly.pdbx_strand_id
1 'polypeptide(L)' 'MIDVSGMRVIAFGLQADGRYQQCASSIALQGLSIALIEQTLSRLAYETNGTAALWFVRQISNL' A
#
# COMPACT_ATOMS: atom_id res chain seq x y z
N MET A 1 8.38 17.21 4.06
CA MET A 1 8.26 17.15 2.59
C MET A 1 8.74 15.76 2.20
N ILE A 2 7.83 14.84 1.87
CA ILE A 2 8.24 13.52 1.41
C ILE A 2 8.53 13.67 -0.08
N ASP A 3 9.80 13.64 -0.43
CA ASP A 3 10.24 13.42 -1.81
C ASP A 3 10.08 11.93 -2.10
N VAL A 4 9.07 11.58 -2.90
CA VAL A 4 8.77 10.20 -3.30
C VAL A 4 9.34 9.96 -4.71
N SER A 5 10.64 10.17 -4.91
CA SER A 5 11.33 9.98 -6.20
C SER A 5 11.29 8.54 -6.76
N GLY A 6 10.49 7.61 -6.20
CA GLY A 6 10.40 6.23 -6.70
C GLY A 6 9.02 5.56 -6.65
N MET A 7 7.97 6.18 -6.11
CA MET A 7 6.61 5.61 -5.96
C MET A 7 6.53 4.14 -5.51
N ARG A 8 7.54 3.63 -4.80
CA ARG A 8 7.62 2.24 -4.38
C ARG A 8 7.34 2.12 -2.89
N VAL A 9 6.43 1.21 -2.52
CA VAL A 9 6.12 0.90 -1.12
C VAL A 9 6.81 -0.42 -0.78
N ILE A 10 7.67 -0.37 0.22
CA ILE A 10 8.34 -1.55 0.74
C ILE A 10 7.78 -1.81 2.13
N ALA A 11 7.06 -2.92 2.29
CA ALA A 11 6.55 -3.36 3.58
C ALA A 11 7.42 -4.49 4.12
N PHE A 12 7.60 -4.51 5.44
CA PHE A 12 8.32 -5.55 6.14
C PHE A 12 7.44 -6.14 7.23
N GLY A 13 7.44 -7.46 7.34
CA GLY A 13 6.75 -8.18 8.40
C GLY A 13 7.73 -9.05 9.18
N LEU A 14 7.52 -9.14 10.49
CA LEU A 14 8.25 -10.06 11.36
C LEU A 14 7.87 -11.51 10.98
N GLN A 15 8.86 -12.30 10.59
CA GLN A 15 8.68 -13.71 10.24
C GLN A 15 8.93 -14.61 11.45
N ALA A 16 8.56 -15.90 11.30
CA ALA A 16 8.71 -16.90 12.36
C ALA A 16 10.17 -17.14 12.78
N ASP A 17 11.15 -16.77 11.95
CA ASP A 17 12.58 -16.83 12.27
C ASP A 17 13.07 -15.63 13.12
N GLY A 18 12.14 -14.76 13.53
CA GLY A 18 12.43 -13.56 14.32
C GLY A 18 13.02 -12.41 13.52
N ARG A 19 13.05 -12.48 12.18
CA ARG A 19 13.60 -11.43 11.32
C ARG A 19 12.50 -10.72 10.54
N TYR A 20 12.71 -9.42 10.30
CA TYR A 20 11.88 -8.67 9.37
C TYR A 20 12.28 -9.01 7.94
N GLN A 21 11.32 -9.45 7.16
CA GLN A 21 11.49 -9.71 5.73
C GLN A 21 10.45 -8.93 4.93
N GLN A 22 10.80 -8.59 3.70
CA GLN A 22 9.89 -7.84 2.82
C GLN A 22 8.65 -8.70 2.54
N CYS A 23 7.46 -8.09 2.61
CA CYS A 23 6.20 -8.74 2.31
C CYS A 23 5.46 -8.02 1.19
N ALA A 24 4.72 -8.80 0.38
CA ALA A 24 3.90 -8.29 -0.72
C ALA A 24 2.45 -7.97 -0.30
N SER A 25 2.06 -8.41 0.90
CA SER A 25 0.74 -8.17 1.50
C SER A 25 0.89 -7.60 2.91
N SER A 26 -0.15 -6.89 3.35
CA SER A 26 -0.24 -6.35 4.69
C SER A 26 -0.41 -7.47 5.71
N ILE A 27 0.37 -7.38 6.80
CA ILE A 27 0.19 -8.21 7.98
C ILE A 27 -0.90 -7.67 8.91
N ALA A 28 -1.27 -6.39 8.77
CA ALA A 28 -2.25 -5.71 9.63
C ALA A 28 -3.67 -5.73 9.05
N LEU A 29 -3.79 -5.80 7.72
CA LEU A 29 -5.06 -5.95 7.03
C LEU A 29 -4.96 -7.13 6.06
N GLN A 30 -5.56 -8.24 6.45
CA GLN A 30 -5.52 -9.47 5.66
C GLN A 30 -6.08 -9.23 4.25
N GLY A 31 -5.41 -9.80 3.24
CA GLY A 31 -5.80 -9.65 1.84
C GLY A 31 -5.34 -8.36 1.15
N LEU A 32 -4.90 -7.33 1.90
CA LEU A 32 -4.42 -6.08 1.29
C LEU A 32 -3.04 -6.29 0.65
N SER A 33 -2.95 -6.10 -0.67
CA SER A 33 -1.68 -6.08 -1.39
C SER A 33 -0.96 -4.73 -1.24
N ILE A 34 0.35 -4.75 -1.05
CA ILE A 34 1.19 -3.53 -1.01
C ILE A 34 1.20 -2.82 -2.37
N ALA A 35 1.09 -3.56 -3.47
CA ALA A 35 0.96 -2.98 -4.80
C ALA A 35 -0.31 -2.12 -4.96
N LEU A 36 -1.38 -2.40 -4.18
CA LEU A 36 -2.57 -1.57 -4.18
C LEU A 36 -2.33 -0.20 -3.52
N ILE A 37 -1.44 -0.16 -2.53
CA ILE A 37 -0.98 1.09 -1.89
C ILE A 37 -0.16 1.90 -2.90
N GLU A 38 0.77 1.26 -3.62
CA GLU A 38 1.55 1.91 -4.68
C GLU A 38 0.63 2.53 -5.75
N GLN A 39 -0.37 1.78 -6.23
CA GLN A 39 -1.36 2.30 -7.17
C GLN A 39 -2.11 3.51 -6.61
N THR A 40 -2.50 3.48 -5.33
CA THR A 40 -3.19 4.61 -4.68
C THR A 40 -2.29 5.86 -4.63
N LEU A 41 -1.01 5.68 -4.28
CA LEU A 41 -0.04 6.77 -4.28
C LEU A 41 0.21 7.31 -5.69
N SER A 42 0.26 6.45 -6.71
CA SER A 42 0.35 6.89 -8.10
C SER A 42 -0.86 7.73 -8.51
N ARG A 43 -2.08 7.36 -8.07
CA ARG A 43 -3.28 8.17 -8.33
C ARG A 43 -3.21 9.54 -7.64
N LEU A 44 -2.68 9.63 -6.42
CA LEU A 44 -2.52 10.90 -5.70
C LEU A 44 -1.62 11.91 -6.44
N ALA A 45 -0.74 11.46 -7.33
CA ALA A 45 0.05 12.37 -8.16
C ALA A 45 -0.77 13.09 -9.24
N TYR A 46 -1.95 12.57 -9.59
CA TYR A 46 -2.78 13.08 -10.70
C TYR A 46 -4.22 13.41 -10.30
N GLU A 47 -4.69 12.91 -9.15
CA GLU A 47 -6.06 13.04 -8.65
C GLU A 47 -6.07 13.67 -7.25
N THR A 48 -7.24 14.13 -6.81
CA THR A 48 -7.39 14.62 -5.42
C THR A 48 -7.29 13.46 -4.42
N ASN A 49 -6.89 13.77 -3.19
CA ASN A 49 -6.90 12.79 -2.09
C ASN A 49 -8.25 12.10 -1.92
N GLY A 50 -9.36 12.84 -2.02
CA GLY A 50 -10.70 12.28 -1.92
C GLY A 50 -11.00 11.27 -3.04
N THR A 51 -10.61 11.57 -4.27
CA THR A 51 -10.80 10.68 -5.43
C THR A 51 -10.00 9.39 -5.28
N ALA A 52 -8.71 9.49 -4.94
CA ALA A 52 -7.85 8.33 -4.75
C ALA A 52 -8.31 7.46 -3.56
N ALA A 53 -8.75 8.08 -2.46
CA ALA A 53 -9.30 7.38 -1.30
C ALA A 53 -10.60 6.64 -1.64
N LEU A 54 -11.53 7.27 -2.37
CA LEU A 54 -12.76 6.63 -2.84
C LEU A 54 -12.46 5.42 -3.73
N TRP A 55 -11.48 5.56 -4.63
CA TRP A 55 -11.03 4.45 -5.47
C TRP A 55 -10.46 3.31 -4.62
N PHE A 56 -9.56 3.62 -3.68
CA PHE A 56 -8.93 2.61 -2.82
C PHE A 56 -9.97 1.85 -1.99
N VAL A 57 -10.96 2.54 -1.41
CA VAL A 57 -12.07 1.91 -0.67
C VAL A 57 -12.79 0.86 -1.52
N ARG A 58 -13.06 1.15 -2.81
CA ARG A 58 -13.69 0.18 -3.72
C ARG A 58 -12.83 -1.05 -3.95
N GLN A 59 -11.50 -0.89 -4.00
CA GLN A 59 -10.57 -2.00 -4.20
C GLN A 59 -10.50 -2.93 -2.98
N ILE A 60 -10.64 -2.37 -1.77
CA ILE A 60 -10.60 -3.13 -0.52
C ILE A 60 -11.96 -3.58 0.00
N SER A 61 -13.06 -3.24 -0.68
CA SER A 61 -14.43 -3.49 -0.21
C SER A 61 -14.79 -4.97 -0.06
N ASN A 62 -14.03 -5.87 -0.70
CA ASN A 62 -14.26 -7.32 -0.70
C ASN A 62 -13.07 -8.11 -0.13
N LEU A 63 -12.19 -7.46 0.63
CA LEU A 63 -11.14 -8.13 1.41
C LEU A 63 -11.73 -8.71 2.70
#